data_AF-A3SKW5-F1
#
_entry.id   AF-A3SKW5-F1
#
_cell.length_a   1.000
_cell.length_b   1.000
_cell.length_c   1.000
_cell.angle_alpha   90.00
_cell.angle_beta   90.00
_cell.angle_gamma   90.00
#
_symmetry.space_group_name_H-M   'P 1'
#
loop_
_entity.id
_entity.type
_entity.pdbx_description
1 polymer ?
#
loop_
_entity_poly.entity_id
_entity_poly.type
_entity_poly.pdbx_seq_one_letter_code
_entity_poly.pdbx_strand_id
1 'polypeptide(L)'
;MRLFLAIAALLASAAMAHANINSCQSLFKSAPQSLGGHALTKRENLEKLESGAGYLLQYTRHKAQRASIFLYDRGRSTFSTDDLATELSVSASQIYQLRAQGRNVTDGDVFFDRPKKATKGLFGLAFIYMEYDGRTQQNDYITLGVADGCLVKLIYSSPGARVWSNRRFDRLLDDLLRSIAQ
;
A
#
# COMPACT_ATOMS: atom_id res chain seq x y z
N MET A 1 0.73 -33.12 -51.15
CA MET A 1 1.71 -32.67 -50.15
C MET A 1 0.99 -32.31 -48.86
N ARG A 2 0.95 -33.26 -47.92
CA ARG A 2 0.67 -33.07 -46.49
C ARG A 2 2.04 -33.02 -45.78
N LEU A 3 2.13 -32.37 -44.61
CA LEU A 3 3.34 -31.95 -43.86
C LEU A 3 3.94 -30.65 -44.46
N PHE A 4 3.96 -29.49 -43.81
CA PHE A 4 4.19 -29.20 -42.39
C PHE A 4 3.29 -28.06 -41.92
N LEU A 5 2.28 -28.42 -41.12
CA LEU A 5 1.35 -27.51 -40.42
C LEU A 5 1.73 -27.45 -38.92
N ALA A 6 3.02 -27.57 -38.60
CA ALA A 6 3.50 -27.89 -37.25
C ALA A 6 4.67 -27.01 -36.76
N ILE A 7 4.72 -25.73 -37.14
CA ILE A 7 5.59 -24.73 -36.49
C ILE A 7 4.78 -23.43 -36.21
N ALA A 8 3.46 -23.58 -36.02
CA ALA A 8 2.59 -22.57 -35.40
C ALA A 8 2.11 -23.02 -34.00
N ALA A 9 2.56 -24.20 -33.54
CA ALA A 9 2.16 -24.83 -32.28
C ALA A 9 3.31 -24.91 -31.25
N LEU A 10 4.38 -24.12 -31.41
CA LEU A 10 5.34 -23.80 -30.34
C LEU A 10 4.96 -22.49 -29.60
N LEU A 11 3.70 -22.06 -29.77
CA LEU A 11 2.95 -21.23 -28.83
C LEU A 11 2.16 -22.17 -27.90
N ALA A 12 2.79 -22.68 -26.85
CA ALA A 12 2.06 -23.06 -25.64
C ALA A 12 3.03 -23.18 -24.47
N SER A 13 2.76 -22.40 -23.42
CA SER A 13 3.25 -22.60 -22.04
C SER A 13 4.72 -22.29 -21.73
N ALA A 14 5.24 -21.16 -22.19
CA ALA A 14 5.83 -20.27 -21.20
C ALA A 14 4.68 -19.42 -20.66
N ALA A 15 3.99 -19.93 -19.64
CA ALA A 15 3.15 -19.09 -18.80
C ALA A 15 4.08 -18.02 -18.24
N MET A 16 4.21 -16.90 -18.96
CA MET A 16 4.76 -15.68 -18.39
C MET A 16 4.06 -15.54 -17.06
N ALA A 17 4.86 -15.51 -16.00
CA ALA A 17 4.40 -15.47 -14.63
C ALA A 17 3.35 -14.36 -14.49
N HIS A 18 2.08 -14.71 -14.69
CA HIS A 18 0.92 -13.92 -14.30
C HIS A 18 0.89 -14.03 -12.80
N ALA A 19 1.81 -13.32 -12.15
CA ALA A 19 1.55 -12.76 -10.86
C ALA A 19 0.12 -12.26 -10.85
N ASN A 20 -0.65 -12.69 -9.87
CA ASN A 20 -2.08 -12.77 -9.98
C ASN A 20 -2.69 -11.36 -9.89
N ILE A 21 -2.66 -10.59 -10.98
CA ILE A 21 -3.40 -9.32 -11.08
C ILE A 21 -4.87 -9.55 -10.73
N ASN A 22 -5.39 -10.77 -10.90
CA ASN A 22 -6.71 -11.17 -10.44
C ASN A 22 -6.80 -11.21 -8.90
N SER A 23 -5.75 -11.59 -8.15
CA SER A 23 -5.69 -11.42 -6.68
C SER A 23 -5.81 -9.94 -6.32
N CYS A 24 -4.98 -9.07 -6.91
CA CYS A 24 -5.06 -7.63 -6.64
C CYS A 24 -6.43 -7.06 -7.01
N GLN A 25 -6.98 -7.47 -8.14
CA GLN A 25 -8.31 -7.06 -8.58
C GLN A 25 -9.42 -7.60 -7.68
N SER A 26 -9.27 -8.83 -7.17
CA SER A 26 -10.21 -9.44 -6.22
C SER A 26 -10.24 -8.64 -4.93
N LEU A 27 -9.07 -8.39 -4.33
CA LEU A 27 -8.93 -7.53 -3.13
C LEU A 27 -9.50 -6.12 -3.37
N PHE A 28 -9.26 -5.55 -4.56
CA PHE A 28 -9.82 -4.26 -4.93
C PHE A 28 -11.35 -4.26 -5.02
N LYS A 29 -11.94 -5.34 -5.56
CA LYS A 29 -13.39 -5.50 -5.70
C LYS A 29 -14.04 -5.78 -4.36
N SER A 30 -13.47 -6.67 -3.54
CA SER A 30 -13.98 -7.09 -2.23
C SER A 30 -13.73 -6.07 -1.11
N ALA A 31 -12.96 -5.01 -1.38
CA ALA A 31 -12.65 -3.96 -0.42
C ALA A 31 -13.88 -3.50 0.38
N PRO A 32 -13.80 -3.48 1.73
CA PRO A 32 -14.93 -3.13 2.57
C PRO A 32 -15.32 -1.66 2.39
N GLN A 33 -16.58 -1.32 2.67
CA GLN A 33 -17.07 0.07 2.62
C GLN A 33 -16.54 0.94 3.77
N SER A 34 -16.04 0.32 4.83
CA SER A 34 -15.43 0.98 5.98
C SER A 34 -14.19 0.21 6.43
N LEU A 35 -13.16 0.95 6.85
CA LEU A 35 -11.92 0.39 7.36
C LEU A 35 -11.43 1.24 8.54
N GLY A 36 -11.27 0.65 9.73
CA GLY A 36 -10.84 1.36 10.93
C GLY A 36 -11.73 2.56 11.28
N GLY A 37 -13.02 2.52 10.91
CA GLY A 37 -13.95 3.64 11.02
C GLY A 37 -13.72 4.78 10.02
N HIS A 38 -13.03 4.54 8.91
CA HIS A 38 -12.93 5.44 7.75
C HIS A 38 -13.82 4.91 6.63
N ALA A 39 -14.60 5.76 6.01
CA ALA A 39 -15.49 5.36 4.91
C ALA A 39 -14.71 5.33 3.59
N LEU A 40 -15.02 4.35 2.74
CA LEU A 40 -14.47 4.28 1.40
C LEU A 40 -15.02 5.43 0.54
N THR A 41 -14.12 6.24 -0.01
CA THR A 41 -14.48 7.44 -0.80
C THR A 41 -13.96 7.43 -2.22
N LYS A 42 -12.95 6.60 -2.53
CA LYS A 42 -12.40 6.50 -3.87
C LYS A 42 -11.99 5.06 -4.17
N ARG A 43 -12.32 4.61 -5.38
CA ARG A 43 -11.78 3.41 -6.02
C ARG A 43 -11.21 3.82 -7.36
N GLU A 44 -9.96 3.48 -7.63
CA GLU A 44 -9.30 3.83 -8.88
C GLU A 44 -8.52 2.64 -9.41
N ASN A 45 -8.75 2.32 -10.68
CA ASN A 45 -8.03 1.28 -11.40
C ASN A 45 -6.91 1.95 -12.20
N LEU A 46 -5.69 1.89 -11.66
CA LEU A 46 -4.50 2.52 -12.24
C LEU A 46 -3.92 1.69 -13.40
N GLU A 47 -4.26 0.40 -13.50
CA GLU A 47 -3.91 -0.44 -14.67
C GLU A 47 -4.43 0.12 -16.00
N LYS A 48 -5.47 0.98 -15.96
CA LYS A 48 -5.96 1.68 -17.16
C LYS A 48 -5.02 2.77 -17.66
N LEU A 49 -4.12 3.26 -16.79
CA LEU A 49 -3.17 4.33 -17.08
C LEU A 49 -1.82 3.75 -17.44
N GLU A 50 -1.33 2.80 -16.64
CA GLU A 50 -0.04 2.15 -16.82
C GLU A 50 -0.12 0.71 -16.32
N SER A 51 0.32 -0.25 -17.15
CA SER A 51 0.32 -1.67 -16.79
C SER A 51 1.22 -1.91 -15.57
N GLY A 52 0.70 -2.57 -14.54
CA GLY A 52 1.40 -2.85 -13.29
C GLY A 52 1.31 -1.73 -12.24
N ALA A 53 0.63 -0.62 -12.52
CA ALA A 53 0.37 0.44 -11.56
C ALA A 53 -0.69 0.06 -10.50
N GLY A 54 -1.46 -1.00 -10.75
CA GLY A 54 -2.37 -1.62 -9.80
C GLY A 54 -3.65 -0.85 -9.55
N TYR A 55 -4.06 -0.84 -8.28
CA TYR A 55 -5.34 -0.30 -7.83
C TYR A 55 -5.15 0.56 -6.59
N LEU A 56 -5.97 1.61 -6.47
CA LEU A 56 -6.01 2.50 -5.31
C LEU A 56 -7.40 2.48 -4.68
N LEU A 57 -7.42 2.29 -3.36
CA LEU A 57 -8.57 2.51 -2.49
C LEU A 57 -8.27 3.66 -1.54
N GLN A 58 -9.18 4.63 -1.43
CA GLN A 58 -9.02 5.74 -0.48
C GLN A 58 -10.18 5.76 0.52
N TYR A 59 -9.84 5.63 1.79
CA TYR A 59 -10.73 5.75 2.91
C TYR A 59 -10.51 7.09 3.62
N THR A 60 -11.57 7.79 3.96
CA THR A 60 -11.46 9.07 4.67
C THR A 60 -12.32 9.09 5.92
N ARG A 61 -11.91 9.96 6.84
CA ARG A 61 -12.65 10.30 8.06
C ARG A 61 -12.54 11.81 8.28
N HIS A 62 -13.34 12.33 9.20
CA HIS A 62 -13.31 13.74 9.59
C HIS A 62 -11.89 14.26 9.88
N LYS A 63 -11.71 15.58 9.74
CA LYS A 63 -10.47 16.30 10.04
C LYS A 63 -9.26 15.87 9.19
N ALA A 64 -9.48 15.70 7.88
CA ALA A 64 -8.43 15.37 6.90
C ALA A 64 -7.66 14.06 7.18
N GLN A 65 -8.28 13.13 7.91
CA GLN A 65 -7.73 11.79 8.13
C GLN A 65 -7.98 10.92 6.91
N ARG A 66 -6.92 10.30 6.39
CA ARG A 66 -6.98 9.54 5.15
C ARG A 66 -6.15 8.27 5.24
N ALA A 67 -6.73 7.15 4.86
CA ALA A 67 -6.02 5.90 4.61
C ALA A 67 -6.09 5.59 3.11
N SER A 68 -4.95 5.34 2.49
CA SER A 68 -4.84 4.91 1.10
C SER A 68 -4.25 3.51 1.07
N ILE A 69 -4.93 2.60 0.37
CA ILE A 69 -4.42 1.25 0.12
C ILE A 69 -4.09 1.15 -1.36
N PHE A 70 -2.85 0.79 -1.65
CA PHE A 70 -2.38 0.47 -2.98
C PHE A 70 -2.22 -1.06 -3.09
N LEU A 71 -2.77 -1.62 -4.16
CA LEU A 71 -2.75 -3.05 -4.47
C LEU A 71 -2.08 -3.20 -5.84
N TYR A 72 -0.89 -3.76 -5.89
CA TYR A 72 -0.13 -3.87 -7.14
C TYR A 72 0.80 -5.08 -7.12
N ASP A 73 1.15 -5.60 -8.29
CA ASP A 73 2.04 -6.76 -8.44
C ASP A 73 3.38 -6.40 -9.11
N ARG A 74 3.51 -5.19 -9.68
CA ARG A 74 4.66 -4.75 -10.51
C ARG A 74 5.02 -5.75 -11.62
N GLY A 75 4.05 -6.56 -12.08
CA GLY A 75 4.29 -7.66 -13.02
C GLY A 75 5.16 -8.80 -12.45
N ARG A 76 5.26 -8.97 -11.12
CA ARG A 76 6.08 -9.98 -10.44
C ARG A 76 5.25 -10.79 -9.45
N SER A 77 5.50 -12.11 -9.39
CA SER A 77 4.71 -13.04 -8.55
C SER A 77 5.21 -13.18 -7.11
N THR A 78 6.43 -12.71 -6.85
CA THR A 78 7.08 -12.78 -5.55
C THR A 78 7.85 -11.48 -5.30
N PHE A 79 7.99 -11.13 -4.03
CA PHE A 79 8.74 -9.96 -3.56
C PHE A 79 9.79 -10.44 -2.57
N SER A 80 11.05 -10.08 -2.82
CA SER A 80 12.11 -10.31 -1.83
C SER A 80 11.95 -9.37 -0.64
N THR A 81 12.58 -9.70 0.48
CA THR A 81 12.64 -8.79 1.64
C THR A 81 13.31 -7.47 1.28
N ASP A 82 14.28 -7.49 0.37
CA ASP A 82 15.02 -6.30 -0.06
C ASP A 82 14.17 -5.41 -0.97
N ASP A 83 13.33 -6.00 -1.84
CA ASP A 83 12.34 -5.25 -2.62
C ASP A 83 11.37 -4.51 -1.69
N LEU A 84 10.87 -5.20 -0.65
CA LEU A 84 9.92 -4.63 0.31
C LEU A 84 10.57 -3.56 1.19
N ALA A 85 11.82 -3.77 1.63
CA ALA A 85 12.58 -2.77 2.38
C ALA A 85 12.83 -1.50 1.55
N THR A 86 13.21 -1.68 0.28
CA THR A 86 13.44 -0.58 -0.66
C THR A 86 12.15 0.20 -0.89
N GLU A 87 11.04 -0.49 -1.18
CA GLU A 87 9.74 0.15 -1.40
C GLU A 87 9.28 0.96 -0.18
N LEU A 88 9.49 0.42 1.04
CA LEU A 88 9.13 1.11 2.28
C LEU A 88 9.96 2.37 2.47
N SER A 89 11.28 2.26 2.30
CA SER A 89 12.22 3.37 2.45
C SER A 89 11.99 4.48 1.43
N VAL A 90 11.80 4.12 0.16
CA VAL A 90 11.49 5.06 -0.92
C VAL A 90 10.15 5.75 -0.67
N SER A 91 9.10 4.99 -0.34
CA SER A 91 7.78 5.56 -0.04
C SER A 91 7.84 6.53 1.14
N ALA A 92 8.58 6.17 2.20
CA ALA A 92 8.74 7.03 3.38
C ALA A 92 9.47 8.33 3.04
N SER A 93 10.58 8.22 2.30
CA SER A 93 11.37 9.38 1.87
C SER A 93 10.57 10.32 0.97
N GLN A 94 9.82 9.78 0.01
CA GLN A 94 8.98 10.57 -0.88
C GLN A 94 7.86 11.29 -0.13
N ILE A 95 7.20 10.62 0.81
CA ILE A 95 6.15 11.27 1.63
C ILE A 95 6.77 12.36 2.49
N TYR A 96 7.90 12.12 3.14
CA TYR A 96 8.60 13.14 3.92
C TYR A 96 8.91 14.37 3.06
N GLN A 97 9.52 14.18 1.88
CA GLN A 97 9.84 15.26 0.95
C GLN A 97 8.61 16.04 0.49
N LEU A 98 7.55 15.34 0.06
CA LEU A 98 6.30 15.96 -0.39
C LEU A 98 5.63 16.77 0.73
N ARG A 99 5.75 16.31 1.97
CA ARG A 99 5.18 17.00 3.12
C ARG A 99 6.01 18.21 3.55
N ALA A 100 7.33 18.11 3.47
CA ALA A 100 8.25 19.19 3.82
C ALA A 100 8.28 20.30 2.74
N GLN A 101 7.95 19.96 1.49
CA GLN A 101 8.00 20.88 0.36
C GLN A 101 7.14 22.12 0.58
N GLY A 102 7.78 23.29 0.51
CA GLY A 102 7.10 24.59 0.62
C GLY A 102 6.53 24.88 2.01
N ARG A 103 6.98 24.18 3.05
CA ARG A 103 6.53 24.36 4.45
C ARG A 103 7.69 24.67 5.38
N ASN A 104 7.39 25.41 6.44
CA ASN A 104 8.32 25.69 7.52
C ASN A 104 8.27 24.54 8.54
N VAL A 105 9.10 23.52 8.32
CA VAL A 105 9.22 22.35 9.21
C VAL A 105 10.06 22.73 10.41
N THR A 106 9.46 22.69 11.60
CA THR A 106 10.13 23.03 12.87
C THR A 106 10.65 21.79 13.60
N ASP A 107 10.06 20.64 13.33
CA ASP A 107 10.51 19.33 13.80
C ASP A 107 10.05 18.26 12.78
N GLY A 108 10.84 17.21 12.60
CA GLY A 108 10.56 16.17 11.62
C GLY A 108 11.46 14.96 11.77
N ASP A 109 10.88 13.77 11.76
CA ASP A 109 11.62 12.53 11.90
C ASP A 109 10.95 11.38 11.15
N VAL A 110 11.75 10.42 10.71
CA VAL A 110 11.33 9.20 10.00
C VAL A 110 11.86 7.99 10.76
N PHE A 111 10.93 7.21 11.31
CA PHE A 111 11.22 6.01 12.06
C PHE A 111 10.86 4.78 11.23
N PHE A 112 11.74 3.79 11.22
CA PHE A 112 11.46 2.47 10.67
C PHE A 112 11.36 1.48 11.82
N ASP A 113 10.26 0.72 11.84
CA ASP A 113 10.01 -0.30 12.86
C ASP A 113 9.49 -1.58 12.19
N ARG A 114 9.57 -2.68 12.92
CA ARG A 114 8.81 -3.87 12.58
C ARG A 114 7.44 -3.79 13.24
N PRO A 115 6.41 -4.39 12.63
CA PRO A 115 5.10 -4.48 13.27
C PRO A 115 5.24 -5.20 14.62
N LYS A 116 4.69 -4.62 15.69
CA LYS A 116 4.80 -5.19 17.06
C LYS A 116 4.23 -6.61 17.18
N LYS A 117 3.34 -7.00 16.27
CA LYS A 117 2.84 -8.37 16.13
C LYS A 117 3.37 -8.93 14.82
N ALA A 118 3.94 -10.14 14.87
CA ALA A 118 4.25 -10.89 13.67
C ALA A 118 2.93 -11.24 12.97
N THR A 119 2.56 -10.43 11.99
CA THR A 119 1.36 -10.70 11.18
C THR A 119 1.80 -11.30 9.86
N LYS A 120 1.27 -12.48 9.55
CA LYS A 120 1.51 -13.16 8.28
C LYS A 120 1.15 -12.23 7.13
N GLY A 121 2.10 -12.01 6.22
CA GLY A 121 1.90 -11.15 5.06
C GLY A 121 2.15 -9.67 5.32
N LEU A 122 2.62 -9.23 6.50
CA LEU A 122 2.94 -7.83 6.77
C LEU A 122 4.45 -7.70 7.07
N PHE A 123 5.13 -6.84 6.33
CA PHE A 123 6.60 -6.81 6.26
C PHE A 123 7.24 -5.80 7.22
N GLY A 124 6.79 -4.54 7.20
CA GLY A 124 7.48 -3.45 7.88
C GLY A 124 6.62 -2.21 8.01
N LEU A 125 6.98 -1.35 8.96
CA LEU A 125 6.31 -0.08 9.26
C LEU A 125 7.32 1.07 9.14
N ALA A 126 6.93 2.12 8.44
CA ALA A 126 7.57 3.42 8.54
C ALA A 126 6.59 4.42 9.16
N PHE A 127 7.11 5.30 10.01
CA PHE A 127 6.37 6.36 10.64
C PHE A 127 7.09 7.69 10.40
N ILE A 128 6.35 8.66 9.87
CA ILE A 128 6.84 10.00 9.59
C ILE A 128 6.08 10.94 10.50
N TYR A 129 6.82 11.66 11.33
CA TYR A 129 6.31 12.76 12.14
C TYR A 129 6.83 14.06 11.57
N MET A 130 5.96 15.06 11.46
CA MET A 130 6.41 16.43 11.22
C MET A 130 5.56 17.44 11.94
N GLU A 131 6.21 18.52 12.37
CA GLU A 131 5.60 19.71 12.93
C GLU A 131 5.87 20.91 12.02
N TYR A 132 4.81 21.67 11.74
CA TYR A 132 4.90 22.92 11.00
C TYR A 132 4.58 24.09 11.92
N ASP A 133 5.37 25.16 11.78
CA ASP A 133 5.17 26.44 12.46
C ASP A 133 5.03 26.30 14.00
N GLY A 134 5.64 25.27 14.60
CA GLY A 134 5.57 25.00 16.04
C GLY A 134 4.18 24.61 16.58
N ARG A 135 3.23 24.25 15.70
CA ARG A 135 1.81 24.07 16.08
C ARG A 135 1.13 22.90 15.38
N THR A 136 1.36 22.75 14.08
CA THR A 136 0.60 21.80 13.27
C THR A 136 1.36 20.49 13.19
N GLN A 137 0.82 19.45 13.81
CA GLN A 137 1.41 18.12 13.78
C GLN A 137 0.80 17.27 12.67
N GLN A 138 1.64 16.57 11.93
CA GLN A 138 1.29 15.62 10.89
C GLN A 138 1.95 14.28 11.19
N ASN A 139 1.16 13.21 11.10
CA ASN A 139 1.61 11.84 11.30
C ASN A 139 1.26 11.04 10.05
N ASP A 140 2.26 10.47 9.40
CA ASP A 140 2.07 9.56 8.27
C ASP A 140 2.64 8.18 8.65
N TYR A 141 1.86 7.12 8.42
CA TYR A 141 2.24 5.72 8.68
C TYR A 141 2.21 4.98 7.36
N ILE A 142 3.21 4.16 7.10
CA ILE A 142 3.32 3.37 5.88
C ILE A 142 3.61 1.95 6.28
N THR A 143 2.82 1.00 5.81
CA THR A 143 3.09 -0.41 6.02
C THR A 143 2.89 -1.18 4.72
N LEU A 144 3.72 -2.20 4.54
CA LEU A 144 3.70 -3.07 3.36
C LEU A 144 3.41 -4.50 3.76
N GLY A 145 2.85 -5.24 2.81
CA GLY A 145 2.58 -6.64 2.94
C GLY A 145 2.38 -7.32 1.60
N VAL A 146 2.26 -8.65 1.63
CA VAL A 146 1.90 -9.46 0.47
C VAL A 146 0.72 -10.35 0.86
N ALA A 147 -0.36 -10.26 0.09
CA ALA A 147 -1.56 -11.09 0.21
C ALA A 147 -1.84 -11.76 -1.14
N ASP A 148 -1.80 -13.09 -1.19
CA ASP A 148 -2.01 -13.90 -2.40
C ASP A 148 -1.22 -13.44 -3.63
N GLY A 149 0.05 -13.08 -3.42
CA GLY A 149 0.95 -12.57 -4.45
C GLY A 149 0.74 -11.09 -4.84
N CYS A 150 -0.26 -10.42 -4.27
CA CYS A 150 -0.47 -8.99 -4.42
C CYS A 150 0.28 -8.22 -3.34
N LEU A 151 1.07 -7.21 -3.71
CA LEU A 151 1.65 -6.28 -2.74
C LEU A 151 0.57 -5.30 -2.26
N VAL A 152 0.41 -5.24 -0.95
CA VAL A 152 -0.55 -4.38 -0.26
C VAL A 152 0.23 -3.32 0.50
N LYS A 153 0.10 -2.06 0.07
CA LYS A 153 0.69 -0.89 0.74
C LYS A 153 -0.41 -0.05 1.36
N LEU A 154 -0.41 0.07 2.68
CA LEU A 154 -1.28 0.98 3.42
C LEU A 154 -0.49 2.24 3.80
N ILE A 155 -1.04 3.41 3.47
CA ILE A 155 -0.56 4.71 3.88
C ILE A 155 -1.66 5.40 4.68
N TYR A 156 -1.40 5.75 5.93
CA TYR A 156 -2.33 6.47 6.78
C TYR A 156 -1.79 7.84 7.16
N SER A 157 -2.54 8.89 6.86
CA SER A 157 -2.24 10.28 7.19
C SER A 157 -3.22 10.79 8.24
N SER A 158 -2.70 11.36 9.34
CA SER A 158 -3.53 11.97 10.38
C SER A 158 -2.86 13.21 10.97
N PRO A 159 -3.54 14.38 10.93
CA PRO A 159 -3.09 15.54 11.70
C PRO A 159 -3.37 15.36 13.21
N GLY A 160 -2.66 16.15 14.02
CA GLY A 160 -2.84 16.23 15.47
C GLY A 160 -1.97 15.28 16.29
N ALA A 161 -2.35 15.03 17.54
CA ALA A 161 -1.49 14.35 18.50
C ALA A 161 -1.21 12.88 18.13
N ARG A 162 0.08 12.50 18.19
CA ARG A 162 0.62 11.18 17.84
C ARG A 162 -0.11 10.01 18.50
N VAL A 163 -0.45 10.11 19.79
CA VAL A 163 -1.12 9.01 20.54
C VAL A 163 -2.45 8.61 19.90
N TRP A 164 -3.22 9.58 19.41
CA TRP A 164 -4.50 9.31 18.75
C TRP A 164 -4.31 8.81 17.32
N SER A 165 -3.28 9.28 16.63
CA SER A 165 -2.90 8.79 15.30
C SER A 165 -2.49 7.32 15.35
N ASN A 166 -1.62 6.92 16.31
CA ASN A 166 -1.24 5.51 16.55
C ASN A 166 -2.47 4.62 16.76
N ARG A 167 -3.35 4.96 17.71
CA ARG A 167 -4.56 4.17 18.02
C ARG A 167 -5.53 4.02 16.84
N ARG A 168 -5.50 4.95 15.88
CA ARG A 168 -6.33 4.87 14.67
C ARG A 168 -5.65 4.03 13.60
N PHE A 169 -4.33 4.19 13.46
CA PHE A 169 -3.53 3.35 12.58
C PHE A 169 -3.64 1.88 12.96
N ASP A 170 -3.49 1.53 14.25
CA ASP A 170 -3.61 0.14 14.72
C ASP A 170 -4.96 -0.47 14.37
N ARG A 171 -6.06 0.29 14.55
CA ARG A 171 -7.42 -0.16 14.18
C ARG A 171 -7.60 -0.34 12.68
N LEU A 172 -7.07 0.60 11.88
CA LEU A 172 -7.06 0.48 10.42
C LEU A 172 -6.31 -0.76 9.96
N LEU A 173 -5.15 -1.01 10.56
CA LEU A 173 -4.30 -2.14 10.24
C LEU A 173 -4.97 -3.46 10.61
N ASP A 174 -5.54 -3.57 11.81
CA ASP A 174 -6.27 -4.77 12.25
C ASP A 174 -7.47 -5.08 11.35
N ASP A 175 -8.22 -4.06 10.91
CA ASP A 175 -9.33 -4.25 9.97
C ASP A 175 -8.84 -4.67 8.58
N LEU A 176 -7.75 -4.06 8.09
CA LEU A 176 -7.17 -4.42 6.79
C LEU A 176 -6.72 -5.88 6.78
N LEU A 177 -5.98 -6.28 7.82
CA LEU A 177 -5.49 -7.64 7.98
C LEU A 177 -6.62 -8.66 8.02
N ARG A 178 -7.74 -8.34 8.68
CA ARG A 178 -8.94 -9.19 8.68
C ARG A 178 -9.62 -9.26 7.32
N SER A 179 -9.55 -8.20 6.52
CA SER A 179 -10.17 -8.16 5.18
C SER A 179 -9.38 -8.91 4.12
N ILE A 180 -8.06 -8.99 4.26
CA ILE A 180 -7.17 -9.67 3.29
C ILE A 180 -6.87 -11.13 3.64
N ALA A 181 -7.21 -11.57 4.86
CA ALA A 181 -7.01 -12.96 5.31
C ALA A 181 -8.22 -13.88 5.06
N GLN A 182 -9.29 -13.36 4.47
CA GLN A 182 -10.51 -14.08 4.09
C GLN A 182 -10.40 -14.60 2.66
#